data_AF-A0A0G1WKE8-F1
#
_entry.id   AF-A0A0G1WKE8-F1
#
_cell.length_a   1.000
_cell.length_b   1.000
_cell.length_c   1.000
_cell.angle_alpha   90.00
_cell.angle_beta   90.00
_cell.angle_gamma   90.00
#
_symmetry.space_group_name_H-M   'P 1'
#
loop_
_entity.id
_entity.type
_entity.pdbx_description
1 polymer ?
#
loop_
_entity_poly.entity_id
_entity_poly.type
_entity_poly.pdbx_seq_one_letter_code
_entity_poly.pdbx_strand_id
1 'polypeptide(L)'
;MLSALHAVRKKGGRDTRSEAVFVAQAVVDDLLPPDESNTLERAVERHEGATALEALQKLPEPYREAIVLRYIDQLSPGEIADIVGESENAVSVRIHRGLKKLRAILEPDHE
;
A
#
# COMPACT_ATOMS: atom_id res chain seq x y z
N MET A 1 29.05 -44.84 1.47
CA MET A 1 27.67 -45.05 0.99
C MET A 1 27.05 -43.68 0.74
N LEU A 2 26.80 -43.41 -0.54
CA LEU A 2 26.23 -42.22 -1.21
C LEU A 2 26.72 -40.80 -0.83
N SER A 3 27.62 -40.30 -1.69
CA SER A 3 27.73 -38.90 -2.10
C SER A 3 26.63 -38.53 -3.11
N ALA A 4 26.09 -37.31 -3.02
CA ALA A 4 25.52 -36.48 -4.10
C ALA A 4 25.17 -35.11 -3.44
N LEU A 5 25.90 -34.00 -3.60
CA LEU A 5 26.23 -33.21 -4.79
C LEU A 5 25.02 -32.99 -5.72
N HIS A 6 24.49 -31.75 -5.73
CA HIS A 6 23.93 -30.95 -6.82
C HIS A 6 23.31 -29.68 -6.19
N ALA A 7 23.50 -28.44 -6.61
CA ALA A 7 24.42 -27.80 -7.53
C ALA A 7 24.24 -26.29 -7.27
N VAL A 8 25.33 -25.57 -7.06
CA VAL A 8 25.36 -24.11 -7.24
C VAL A 8 25.08 -23.84 -8.73
N ARG A 9 24.00 -23.12 -9.04
CA ARG A 9 23.80 -22.53 -10.37
C ARG A 9 23.54 -21.04 -10.22
N LYS A 10 24.62 -20.27 -10.14
CA LYS A 10 24.63 -18.84 -10.48
C LYS A 10 25.16 -18.71 -11.90
N LYS A 11 24.32 -18.30 -12.85
CA LYS A 11 24.68 -17.30 -13.88
C LYS A 11 23.51 -16.97 -14.81
N GLY A 12 23.21 -15.68 -14.88
CA GLY A 12 23.16 -15.00 -16.18
C GLY A 12 21.88 -14.23 -16.47
N GLY A 13 22.01 -12.90 -16.55
CA GLY A 13 21.15 -12.07 -17.39
C GLY A 13 20.58 -10.85 -16.69
N ARG A 14 21.31 -9.72 -16.74
CA ARG A 14 20.86 -8.32 -16.54
C ARG A 14 19.56 -8.18 -15.74
N ASP A 15 19.65 -7.86 -14.45
CA ASP A 15 18.47 -7.50 -13.66
C ASP A 15 17.95 -6.11 -14.07
N THR A 16 17.22 -6.13 -15.18
CA THR A 16 16.37 -5.08 -15.74
C THR A 16 15.03 -4.99 -14.98
N ARG A 17 14.83 -5.85 -13.98
CA ARG A 17 13.57 -5.99 -13.22
C ARG A 17 13.46 -4.92 -12.14
N SER A 18 14.59 -4.47 -11.59
CA SER A 18 14.64 -3.38 -10.62
C SER A 18 14.65 -1.98 -11.27
N GLU A 19 15.12 -1.84 -12.51
CA GLU A 19 15.10 -0.55 -13.25
C GLU A 19 13.68 -0.18 -13.72
N ALA A 20 12.87 -1.13 -14.19
CA ALA A 20 11.47 -0.88 -14.60
C ALA A 20 10.50 -0.62 -13.43
N VAL A 21 10.78 -1.20 -12.25
CA VAL A 21 10.03 -0.96 -11.01
C VAL A 21 10.29 0.44 -10.44
N PHE A 22 11.47 1.01 -10.70
CA PHE A 22 11.95 2.26 -10.11
C PHE A 22 11.71 3.49 -11.00
N VAL A 23 11.65 3.34 -12.33
CA VAL A 23 11.33 4.43 -13.27
C VAL A 23 9.80 4.70 -13.37
N ALA A 24 8.93 3.71 -13.13
CA ALA A 24 7.46 3.92 -13.06
C ALA A 24 7.00 4.53 -11.72
N GLN A 25 7.78 4.34 -10.66
CA GLN A 25 7.60 5.11 -9.42
C GLN A 25 7.77 6.61 -9.70
N ALA A 26 8.63 6.99 -10.67
CA ALA A 26 9.13 8.34 -10.97
C ALA A 26 8.14 9.39 -11.51
N VAL A 27 6.86 9.07 -11.70
CA VAL A 27 5.71 10.02 -11.80
C VAL A 27 5.16 10.38 -10.39
N VAL A 28 6.03 10.23 -9.38
CA VAL A 28 5.76 9.98 -7.96
C VAL A 28 4.81 10.96 -7.27
N ASP A 29 4.85 12.25 -7.58
CA ASP A 29 4.67 13.25 -6.52
C ASP A 29 3.83 14.47 -6.90
N ASP A 30 3.39 14.61 -8.16
CA ASP A 30 3.08 15.94 -8.72
C ASP A 30 1.86 16.70 -8.12
N LEU A 31 1.05 16.13 -7.20
CA LEU A 31 -0.27 16.71 -6.87
C LEU A 31 -0.79 16.62 -5.42
N LEU A 32 -0.05 16.11 -4.43
CA LEU A 32 -0.54 16.10 -3.03
C LEU A 32 -0.50 17.55 -2.46
N PRO A 33 -1.57 18.16 -1.87
CA PRO A 33 -2.57 17.55 -0.96
C PRO A 33 -4.04 18.07 -1.18
N PRO A 34 -5.10 17.54 -0.50
CA PRO A 34 -5.43 17.98 0.87
C PRO A 34 -5.95 16.86 1.80
N ASP A 35 -5.61 16.97 3.08
CA ASP A 35 -6.11 16.23 4.25
C ASP A 35 -6.97 14.97 3.97
N GLU A 36 -6.26 13.87 3.73
CA GLU A 36 -6.86 12.56 3.49
C GLU A 36 -7.44 11.89 4.75
N SER A 37 -7.20 12.46 5.94
CA SER A 37 -7.84 11.98 7.18
C SER A 37 -9.35 11.97 7.06
N ASN A 38 -9.87 12.99 6.39
CA ASN A 38 -11.28 13.17 6.14
C ASN A 38 -11.89 12.05 5.26
N THR A 39 -11.12 11.28 4.48
CA THR A 39 -11.69 10.28 3.57
C THR A 39 -12.14 9.02 4.29
N LEU A 40 -11.32 8.47 5.20
CA LEU A 40 -11.71 7.27 5.94
C LEU A 40 -12.79 7.58 6.96
N GLU A 41 -12.66 8.69 7.70
CA GLU A 41 -13.64 9.11 8.70
C GLU A 41 -15.01 9.36 8.04
N ARG A 42 -15.06 10.10 6.92
CA ARG A 42 -16.32 10.32 6.19
C ARG A 42 -16.87 9.05 5.55
N ALA A 43 -16.01 8.13 5.13
CA ALA A 43 -16.44 6.83 4.62
C ALA A 43 -17.12 6.01 5.73
N VAL A 44 -16.54 5.99 6.92
CA VAL A 44 -17.14 5.33 8.09
C VAL A 44 -18.41 6.05 8.58
N GLU A 45 -18.50 7.38 8.44
CA GLU A 45 -19.70 8.14 8.81
C GLU A 45 -20.84 7.99 7.81
N ARG A 46 -20.55 7.92 6.51
CA ARG A 46 -21.55 7.82 5.43
C ARG A 46 -22.08 6.42 5.24
N HIS A 47 -21.29 5.39 5.56
CA HIS A 47 -21.66 4.00 5.41
C HIS A 47 -21.85 3.35 6.78
N GLU A 48 -22.68 2.32 6.87
CA GLU A 48 -22.75 1.52 8.11
C GLU A 48 -21.37 0.95 8.43
N GLY A 49 -20.95 0.95 9.70
CA GLY A 49 -19.59 0.52 10.10
C GLY A 49 -19.20 -0.89 9.64
N ALA A 50 -20.19 -1.77 9.47
CA ALA A 50 -20.01 -3.11 8.87
C ALA A 50 -19.54 -3.02 7.40
N THR A 51 -20.16 -2.15 6.60
CA THR A 51 -19.82 -1.90 5.20
C THR A 51 -18.40 -1.34 5.05
N ALA A 52 -17.99 -0.44 5.96
CA ALA A 52 -16.63 0.11 5.95
C ALA A 52 -15.57 -0.97 6.25
N LEU A 53 -15.84 -1.87 7.20
CA LEU A 53 -14.94 -2.96 7.53
C LEU A 53 -14.82 -3.98 6.39
N GLU A 54 -15.93 -4.32 5.73
CA GLU A 54 -15.92 -5.16 4.54
C GLU A 54 -15.14 -4.53 3.38
N ALA A 55 -15.23 -3.21 3.20
CA ALA A 55 -14.47 -2.49 2.18
C ALA A 55 -12.97 -2.52 2.45
N LEU A 56 -12.54 -2.37 3.71
CA LEU A 56 -11.13 -2.54 4.09
C LEU A 56 -10.62 -3.95 3.78
N GLN A 57 -11.42 -4.99 4.04
CA GLN A 57 -11.03 -6.38 3.74
C GLN A 57 -10.82 -6.62 2.24
N LYS A 58 -11.54 -5.89 1.37
CA LYS A 58 -11.40 -5.97 -0.10
C LYS A 58 -10.13 -5.30 -0.63
N LEU A 59 -9.43 -4.51 0.17
CA LEU A 59 -8.15 -3.91 -0.25
C LEU A 59 -7.04 -4.96 -0.32
N PRO A 60 -6.12 -4.84 -1.30
CA PRO A 60 -4.85 -5.56 -1.27
C PRO A 60 -4.10 -5.29 0.04
N GLU A 61 -3.44 -6.33 0.55
CA GLU A 61 -2.88 -6.36 1.90
C GLU A 61 -1.94 -5.20 2.22
N PRO A 62 -1.00 -4.78 1.34
CA PRO A 62 -0.15 -3.63 1.65
C PRO A 62 -0.95 -2.35 1.90
N TYR A 63 -1.98 -2.08 1.09
CA TYR A 63 -2.80 -0.88 1.26
C TYR A 63 -3.66 -0.94 2.52
N ARG A 64 -4.22 -2.11 2.82
CA ARG A 64 -5.01 -2.31 4.04
C ARG A 64 -4.16 -2.09 5.29
N GLU A 65 -2.97 -2.70 5.33
CA GLU A 65 -2.05 -2.57 6.46
C GLU A 65 -1.69 -1.10 6.72
N ALA A 66 -1.30 -0.36 5.68
CA ALA A 66 -0.95 1.04 5.82
C ALA A 66 -2.12 1.92 6.30
N ILE A 67 -3.35 1.66 5.85
CA ILE A 67 -4.55 2.39 6.31
C ILE A 67 -4.88 2.04 7.76
N VAL A 68 -4.80 0.76 8.15
CA VAL A 68 -5.05 0.34 9.53
C VAL A 68 -4.07 1.00 10.48
N LEU A 69 -2.76 0.91 10.20
CA LEU A 69 -1.75 1.53 11.04
C LEU A 69 -1.92 3.06 11.12
N ARG A 70 -2.31 3.70 10.01
CA ARG A 70 -2.50 5.15 9.96
C ARG A 70 -3.70 5.65 10.76
N TYR A 71 -4.84 4.96 10.65
CA TYR A 71 -6.12 5.50 11.11
C TYR A 71 -6.77 4.75 12.28
N ILE A 72 -6.39 3.49 12.49
CA ILE A 72 -6.83 2.71 13.64
C ILE A 72 -5.78 2.83 14.74
N ASP A 73 -4.52 2.59 14.39
CA ASP A 73 -3.41 2.68 15.35
C ASP A 73 -2.86 4.11 15.50
N GLN A 74 -3.38 5.06 14.71
CA GLN A 74 -3.08 6.50 14.78
C GLN A 74 -1.59 6.84 14.59
N LEU A 75 -0.85 5.98 13.90
CA LEU A 75 0.59 6.17 13.67
C LEU A 75 0.85 7.18 12.56
N SER A 76 1.97 7.88 12.66
CA SER A 76 2.47 8.73 11.58
C SER A 76 3.07 7.89 10.44
N PRO A 77 3.17 8.42 9.20
CA PRO A 77 3.84 7.73 8.11
C PRO A 77 5.28 7.30 8.43
N GLY A 78 6.02 8.10 9.23
CA GLY A 78 7.36 7.76 9.69
C GLY A 78 7.38 6.55 10.65
N GLU A 79 6.50 6.52 11.64
CA GLU A 79 6.37 5.37 12.56
C GLU A 79 5.95 4.10 11.82
N ILE A 80 5.08 4.23 10.83
CA ILE A 80 4.68 3.10 9.97
C ILE A 80 5.87 2.60 9.15
N ALA A 81 6.68 3.51 8.60
CA ALA A 81 7.87 3.18 7.83
C ALA A 81 8.87 2.35 8.64
N ASP A 82 9.07 2.71 9.91
CA ASP A 82 9.91 1.96 10.85
C ASP A 82 9.36 0.55 11.12
N ILE A 83 8.04 0.38 11.18
CA ILE A 83 7.39 -0.92 11.42
C ILE A 83 7.50 -1.84 10.19
N VAL A 84 7.20 -1.33 9.00
CA VAL A 84 7.13 -2.14 7.77
C VAL A 84 8.50 -2.29 7.07
N GLY A 85 9.52 -1.56 7.51
CA GLY A 85 10.87 -1.62 6.95
C GLY A 85 10.99 -0.97 5.56
N GLU A 86 10.21 0.08 5.31
CA GLU A 86 10.22 0.84 4.06
C GLU A 86 10.47 2.34 4.29
N SER A 87 10.48 3.15 3.24
CA SER A 87 10.59 4.60 3.38
C SER A 87 9.23 5.24 3.72
N GLU A 88 9.27 6.34 4.46
CA GLU A 88 8.09 7.17 4.75
C GLU A 88 7.34 7.60 3.48
N ASN A 89 8.08 7.89 2.40
CA ASN A 89 7.47 8.22 1.11
C ASN A 89 6.73 7.02 0.51
N ALA A 90 7.31 5.82 0.54
CA ALA A 90 6.66 4.61 0.05
C ALA A 90 5.36 4.30 0.83
N VAL A 91 5.40 4.48 2.16
CA VAL A 91 4.23 4.38 3.03
C VAL A 91 3.18 5.42 2.68
N SER A 92 3.57 6.69 2.51
CA SER A 92 2.64 7.77 2.17
C SER A 92 1.92 7.52 0.85
N VAL A 93 2.67 7.08 -0.18
CA VAL A 93 2.11 6.66 -1.47
C VAL A 93 1.17 5.47 -1.32
N ARG A 94 1.49 4.52 -0.45
CA ARG A 94 0.66 3.34 -0.17
C ARG A 94 -0.65 3.74 0.51
N ILE A 95 -0.62 4.62 1.52
CA ILE A 95 -1.81 5.16 2.18
C ILE A 95 -2.70 5.84 1.15
N HIS A 96 -2.13 6.76 0.35
CA HIS A 96 -2.89 7.50 -0.68
C HIS A 96 -3.58 6.57 -1.69
N ARG A 97 -2.82 5.64 -2.27
CA ARG A 97 -3.35 4.67 -3.23
C ARG A 97 -4.39 3.76 -2.58
N GLY A 98 -4.19 3.41 -1.32
CA GLY A 98 -5.14 2.64 -0.52
C GLY A 98 -6.47 3.38 -0.35
N LEU A 99 -6.45 4.66 0.03
CA LEU A 99 -7.65 5.46 0.20
C LEU A 99 -8.40 5.67 -1.11
N LYS A 100 -7.68 5.91 -2.21
CA LYS A 100 -8.30 5.98 -3.55
C LYS A 100 -9.03 4.68 -3.91
N LYS A 101 -8.42 3.53 -3.64
CA LYS A 101 -9.04 2.22 -3.86
C LYS A 101 -10.23 1.97 -2.93
N LEU A 102 -10.10 2.35 -1.66
CA LEU A 102 -11.15 2.19 -0.66
C LEU A 102 -12.39 2.99 -1.05
N ARG A 103 -12.20 4.23 -1.50
CA ARG A 103 -13.27 5.07 -2.05
C ARG A 103 -13.98 4.40 -3.23
N ALA A 104 -13.23 3.86 -4.19
CA ALA A 104 -13.83 3.17 -5.33
C ALA A 104 -14.63 1.91 -4.95
N ILE A 105 -14.29 1.25 -3.83
CA ILE A 105 -15.04 0.10 -3.30
C ILE A 105 -16.35 0.54 -2.63
N LEU A 106 -16.34 1.69 -1.96
CA LEU A 106 -17.47 2.22 -1.20
C LEU A 106 -18.46 3.03 -2.05
N GLU A 107 -17.96 3.70 -3.09
CA GLU A 107 -18.73 4.52 -4.02
C GLU A 107 -18.56 3.99 -5.47
N PRO A 108 -19.10 2.80 -5.80
CA PRO A 108 -18.88 2.16 -7.10
C PRO A 108 -19.58 2.86 -8.29
N ASP A 109 -20.54 3.77 -8.03
CA ASP A 109 -21.37 4.43 -9.06
C ASP A 109 -20.79 5.77 -9.57
N HIS A 110 -19.52 6.08 -9.28
CA HIS A 110 -18.84 7.33 -9.69
C HIS A 110 -17.83 7.13 -10.83
N GLU A 111 -18.24 6.51 -11.94
CA GLU A 111 -17.51 6.51 -13.22
C GLU A 111 -18.28 7.22 -14.34
#